data_AF-A0A7Y2CVC6-F1
#
_entry.id   AF-A0A7Y2CVC6-F1
#
_cell.length_a   1.000
_cell.length_b   1.000
_cell.length_c   1.000
_cell.angle_alpha   90.00
_cell.angle_beta   90.00
_cell.angle_gamma   90.00
#
_symmetry.space_group_name_H-M   'P 1'
#
loop_
_entity.id
_entity.type
_entity.pdbx_description
1 polymer ?
#
loop_
_entity_poly.entity_id
_entity_poly.type
_entity_poly.pdbx_seq_one_letter_code
_entity_poly.pdbx_strand_id
1 'polypeptide(L)'
;MRTLLSQLLAALLALTTPAAAMGDVPGEFDYYVVSLSWSPNWCAREGDARHSPQCAAGTGYGWILHGLWPQYHRGYPAFCSTVERPPSRGATAAMADIMGTPGLAWHQWRKHGVCTGLSAPAYYALSREAYGRVSRPEIFRKLSRTVKLPARVVEEAFLKANPDMEPDGITITCKAQQIQEVRICLSRSLDPVPCGRDVVRDCRLKDALFTPLR
;
A
#
# COMPACT_ATOMS: atom_id res chain seq x y z
N MET A 1 29.52 -73.81 -16.02
CA MET A 1 30.63 -73.14 -15.31
C MET A 1 30.39 -71.64 -15.41
N ARG A 2 29.85 -71.01 -14.35
CA ARG A 2 30.60 -70.28 -13.31
C ARG A 2 31.29 -69.01 -13.85
N THR A 3 30.65 -67.86 -13.61
CA THR A 3 31.13 -66.71 -12.78
C THR A 3 32.11 -65.80 -13.54
N LEU A 4 32.02 -64.47 -13.56
CA LEU A 4 31.98 -63.46 -12.48
C LEU A 4 31.51 -62.12 -13.11
N LEU A 5 30.50 -61.43 -12.58
CA LEU A 5 30.60 -60.35 -11.59
C LEU A 5 31.40 -59.10 -12.00
N SER A 6 30.63 -58.00 -12.16
CA SER A 6 30.86 -56.68 -11.53
C SER A 6 31.32 -55.50 -12.40
N GLN A 7 30.65 -54.36 -12.12
CA GLN A 7 31.05 -52.95 -12.36
C GLN A 7 30.77 -52.45 -13.80
N LEU A 8 30.09 -51.33 -14.08
CA LEU A 8 29.93 -50.10 -13.31
C LEU A 8 28.50 -49.54 -13.40
N LEU A 9 27.95 -49.26 -12.24
CA LEU A 9 26.85 -48.34 -12.02
C LEU A 9 27.45 -46.92 -12.03
N ALA A 10 27.34 -46.17 -13.13
CA ALA A 10 27.83 -44.80 -13.17
C ALA A 10 26.97 -43.90 -14.08
N ALA A 11 26.68 -42.72 -13.54
CA ALA A 11 26.10 -41.53 -14.18
C ALA A 11 24.56 -41.45 -14.28
N LEU A 12 23.91 -41.26 -13.11
CA LEU A 12 22.83 -40.28 -13.00
C LEU A 12 23.19 -39.26 -11.91
N LEU A 13 24.10 -38.35 -12.25
CA LEU A 13 24.17 -37.05 -11.56
C LEU A 13 22.97 -36.24 -12.07
N ALA A 14 21.87 -36.30 -11.33
CA ALA A 14 20.78 -35.37 -11.51
C ALA A 14 21.35 -33.95 -11.29
N LEU A 15 21.46 -33.20 -12.38
CA LEU A 15 21.62 -31.75 -12.34
C LEU A 15 20.32 -31.17 -11.77
N THR A 16 20.16 -31.23 -10.45
CA THR A 16 19.18 -30.40 -9.76
C THR A 16 19.74 -28.98 -9.80
N THR A 17 19.46 -28.24 -10.87
CA THR A 17 19.59 -26.79 -10.83
C THR A 17 18.76 -26.31 -9.65
N PRO A 18 19.34 -25.66 -8.63
CA PRO A 18 18.51 -25.00 -7.64
C PRO A 18 17.67 -24.00 -8.43
N ALA A 19 16.36 -24.20 -8.44
CA ALA A 19 15.45 -23.15 -8.84
C ALA A 19 15.73 -22.01 -7.85
N ALA A 20 16.48 -21.00 -8.29
CA ALA A 20 16.53 -19.75 -7.57
C ALA A 20 15.07 -19.34 -7.42
N ALA A 21 14.55 -19.35 -6.20
CA ALA A 21 13.33 -18.65 -5.92
C ALA A 21 13.59 -17.23 -6.45
N MET A 22 12.92 -16.86 -7.55
CA MET A 22 13.00 -15.52 -8.11
C MET A 22 12.32 -14.61 -7.07
N GLY A 23 13.07 -14.26 -6.04
CA GLY A 23 12.64 -13.32 -5.02
C GLY A 23 12.55 -11.94 -5.62
N ASP A 24 11.64 -11.13 -5.12
CA ASP A 24 11.50 -9.74 -5.52
C ASP A 24 12.84 -8.99 -5.35
N VAL A 25 13.27 -8.31 -6.41
CA VAL A 25 14.53 -7.57 -6.45
C VAL A 25 14.27 -6.10 -6.08
N PRO A 26 14.94 -5.55 -5.04
CA PRO A 26 14.81 -4.14 -4.72
C PRO A 26 15.11 -3.23 -5.92
N GLY A 27 14.23 -2.28 -6.19
CA GLY A 27 14.38 -1.31 -7.29
C GLY A 27 13.80 -1.76 -8.63
N GLU A 28 13.43 -3.04 -8.76
CA GLU A 28 12.71 -3.58 -9.90
C GLU A 28 11.19 -3.53 -9.63
N PHE A 29 10.54 -2.52 -10.19
CA PHE A 29 9.08 -2.33 -10.18
C PHE A 29 8.72 -1.27 -11.21
N ASP A 30 7.44 -1.19 -11.55
CA ASP A 30 6.94 -0.42 -12.69
C ASP A 30 6.40 0.97 -12.28
N TYR A 31 5.61 1.02 -11.21
CA TYR A 31 4.95 2.24 -10.74
C TYR A 31 4.68 2.16 -9.23
N TYR A 32 4.16 3.24 -8.65
CA TYR A 32 3.75 3.30 -7.26
C TYR A 32 2.23 3.34 -7.11
N VAL A 33 1.73 2.73 -6.03
CA VAL A 33 0.41 3.01 -5.48
C VAL A 33 0.55 3.83 -4.20
N VAL A 34 -0.05 5.01 -4.19
CA VAL A 34 -0.33 5.76 -2.97
C VAL A 34 -1.64 5.24 -2.40
N SER A 35 -1.55 4.49 -1.29
CA SER A 35 -2.74 3.99 -0.60
C SER A 35 -3.13 4.93 0.53
N LEU A 36 -4.31 5.54 0.43
CA LEU A 36 -4.88 6.43 1.44
C LEU A 36 -6.01 5.72 2.17
N SER A 37 -5.87 5.50 3.47
CA SER A 37 -6.92 4.91 4.31
C SER A 37 -7.86 5.99 4.87
N TRP A 38 -9.17 5.73 4.86
CA TRP A 38 -10.11 6.57 5.61
C TRP A 38 -10.07 6.20 7.09
N SER A 39 -9.34 7.00 7.87
CA SER A 39 -9.04 6.74 9.28
C SER A 39 -10.28 6.47 10.13
N PRO A 40 -11.38 7.25 10.04
CA PRO A 40 -12.56 7.01 10.87
C PRO A 40 -13.20 5.62 10.69
N ASN A 41 -13.29 5.14 9.45
CA ASN A 41 -13.82 3.79 9.19
C ASN A 41 -12.85 2.70 9.68
N TRP A 42 -11.53 2.90 9.56
CA TRP A 42 -10.57 1.97 10.14
C TRP A 42 -10.66 1.94 11.67
N CYS A 43 -10.80 3.10 12.30
CA CYS A 43 -10.94 3.20 13.74
C CYS A 43 -12.19 2.50 14.27
N ALA A 44 -13.36 2.78 13.67
CA ALA A 44 -14.62 2.16 14.08
C ALA A 44 -14.62 0.63 13.90
N ARG A 45 -13.91 0.12 12.89
CA ARG A 45 -13.85 -1.31 12.58
C ARG A 45 -12.79 -2.07 13.37
N GLU A 46 -11.64 -1.45 13.63
CA GLU A 46 -10.44 -2.15 14.11
C GLU A 46 -9.64 -1.33 15.13
N GLY A 47 -9.39 -0.05 14.85
CA GLY A 47 -8.48 0.76 15.65
C GLY A 47 -8.93 0.95 17.11
N ASP A 48 -10.24 1.03 17.37
CA ASP A 48 -10.79 1.20 18.72
C ASP A 48 -10.59 -0.03 19.59
N ALA A 49 -10.88 -1.21 19.05
CA ALA A 49 -10.62 -2.48 19.74
C ALA A 49 -9.13 -2.67 20.06
N ARG A 50 -8.25 -2.03 19.29
CA ARG A 50 -6.79 -2.06 19.47
C ARG A 50 -6.27 -0.90 20.31
N HIS A 51 -7.13 -0.02 20.81
CA HIS A 51 -6.77 1.20 21.54
C HIS A 51 -5.70 2.03 20.79
N SER A 52 -5.83 2.14 19.46
CA SER A 52 -4.86 2.85 18.64
C SER A 52 -4.87 4.36 18.96
N PRO A 53 -3.72 5.00 19.17
CA PRO A 53 -3.66 6.45 19.42
C PRO A 53 -4.15 7.28 18.22
N GLN A 54 -4.11 6.73 17.00
CA GLN A 54 -4.72 7.34 15.80
C GLN A 54 -6.24 7.56 15.97
N CYS A 55 -6.88 6.79 16.84
CA CYS A 55 -8.33 6.79 17.02
C CYS A 55 -8.78 7.62 18.22
N ALA A 56 -7.86 8.27 18.93
CA ALA A 56 -8.20 9.21 19.99
C ALA A 56 -9.05 10.38 19.44
N ALA A 57 -9.94 10.89 20.28
CA ALA A 57 -10.77 12.04 19.95
C ALA A 57 -9.91 13.29 19.67
N GLY A 58 -10.33 14.12 18.72
CA GLY A 58 -9.63 15.36 18.38
C GLY A 58 -8.34 15.18 17.56
N THR A 59 -8.01 13.95 17.13
CA THR A 59 -6.88 13.72 16.21
C THR A 59 -7.13 14.31 14.83
N GLY A 60 -8.39 14.41 14.40
CA GLY A 60 -8.76 15.00 13.11
C GLY A 60 -8.28 14.23 11.87
N TYR A 61 -7.80 12.99 12.04
CA TYR A 61 -7.32 12.14 10.95
C TYR A 61 -8.47 11.76 10.02
N GLY A 62 -8.36 12.16 8.75
CA GLY A 62 -9.25 11.75 7.67
C GLY A 62 -8.58 10.72 6.76
N TRP A 63 -8.31 11.10 5.51
CA TRP A 63 -7.46 10.33 4.62
C TRP A 63 -6.02 10.42 5.09
N ILE A 64 -5.47 9.30 5.57
CA ILE A 64 -4.07 9.16 5.98
C ILE A 64 -3.33 8.27 4.99
N LEU A 65 -2.02 8.47 4.86
CA LEU A 65 -1.15 7.57 4.10
C LEU A 65 -1.08 6.21 4.80
N HIS A 66 -1.70 5.20 4.20
CA HIS A 66 -1.45 3.81 4.58
C HIS A 66 -0.04 3.42 4.12
N GLY A 67 0.35 3.73 2.88
CA GLY A 67 1.72 3.52 2.41
C GLY A 67 1.91 3.87 0.94
N LEU A 68 3.19 3.91 0.54
CA LEU A 68 3.63 4.05 -0.85
C LEU A 68 4.16 2.71 -1.33
N TRP A 69 3.44 2.04 -2.23
CA TRP A 69 3.70 0.66 -2.58
C TRP A 69 4.30 0.57 -3.99
N PRO A 70 5.55 0.08 -4.16
CA PRO A 70 6.02 -0.29 -5.49
C PRO A 70 5.14 -1.42 -6.02
N GLN A 71 4.78 -1.34 -7.30
CA GLN A 71 3.90 -2.27 -7.98
C GLN A 71 4.54 -2.77 -9.27
N TYR A 72 4.25 -4.02 -9.61
CA TYR A 72 4.37 -4.49 -10.98
C TYR A 72 3.06 -4.20 -11.74
N HIS A 73 3.07 -4.33 -13.07
CA HIS A 73 1.83 -4.33 -13.86
C HIS A 73 0.84 -5.42 -13.39
N ARG A 74 1.37 -6.51 -12.81
CA ARG A 74 0.60 -7.60 -12.19
C ARG A 74 1.28 -8.03 -10.88
N GLY A 75 0.56 -7.87 -9.76
CA GLY A 75 1.12 -8.09 -8.42
C GLY A 75 2.05 -6.96 -7.95
N TYR A 76 2.84 -7.25 -6.91
CA TYR A 76 3.73 -6.27 -6.28
C TYR A 76 4.84 -6.97 -5.50
N PRO A 77 6.04 -6.36 -5.42
CA PRO A 77 7.10 -6.88 -4.58
C PRO A 77 6.82 -6.68 -3.09
N ALA A 78 7.22 -7.63 -2.26
CA ALA A 78 7.04 -7.52 -0.80
C ALA A 78 8.19 -8.16 -0.01
N PHE A 79 8.55 -7.53 1.11
CA PHE A 79 9.56 -8.01 2.06
C PHE A 79 10.91 -8.35 1.38
N CYS A 80 11.30 -7.55 0.40
CA CYS A 80 12.56 -7.72 -0.32
C CYS A 80 13.76 -7.66 0.63
N SER A 81 14.82 -8.39 0.30
CA SER A 81 16.09 -8.29 1.02
C SER A 81 16.69 -6.89 0.86
N THR A 82 17.35 -6.36 1.88
CA THR A 82 17.97 -5.03 1.80
C THR A 82 19.23 -4.96 2.65
N VAL A 83 20.19 -4.17 2.19
CA VAL A 83 21.39 -3.78 2.96
C VAL A 83 21.16 -2.47 3.72
N GLU A 84 20.06 -1.77 3.43
CA GLU A 84 19.72 -0.50 4.04
C GLU A 84 19.38 -0.66 5.52
N ARG A 85 19.83 0.32 6.32
CA ARG A 85 19.52 0.30 7.74
C ARG A 85 18.02 0.54 7.97
N PRO A 86 17.42 -0.16 8.94
CA PRO A 86 16.07 0.13 9.34
C PRO A 86 15.90 1.57 9.84
N PRO A 87 14.70 2.17 9.69
CA PRO A 87 14.44 3.51 10.22
C PRO A 87 14.55 3.55 11.74
N SER A 88 15.07 4.66 12.27
CA SER A 88 15.09 4.90 13.71
C SER A 88 13.67 5.08 14.26
N ARG A 89 13.50 4.93 15.59
CA ARG A 89 12.22 5.22 16.25
C ARG A 89 11.75 6.65 16.02
N GLY A 90 12.68 7.61 15.98
CA GLY A 90 12.36 9.01 15.68
C GLY A 90 11.85 9.19 14.25
N ALA A 91 12.43 8.50 13.27
CA ALA A 91 11.99 8.55 11.88
C ALA A 91 10.58 7.97 11.69
N THR A 92 10.26 6.85 12.34
CA THR A 92 8.90 6.28 12.27
C THR A 92 7.90 7.13 13.05
N ALA A 93 8.30 7.69 14.21
CA ALA A 93 7.45 8.61 14.97
C ALA A 93 7.12 9.88 14.18
N ALA A 94 8.10 10.42 13.45
CA ALA A 94 7.89 11.58 12.60
C ALA A 94 6.82 11.35 11.53
N MET A 95 6.61 10.12 11.05
CA MET A 95 5.59 9.78 10.05
C MET A 95 4.16 9.64 10.60
N ALA A 96 3.97 9.67 11.92
CA ALA A 96 2.66 9.45 12.53
C ALA A 96 1.62 10.53 12.16
N ASP A 97 2.06 11.74 11.84
CA ASP A 97 1.22 12.85 11.36
C ASP A 97 0.48 12.56 10.05
N ILE A 98 1.05 11.72 9.18
CA ILE A 98 0.40 11.31 7.91
C ILE A 98 0.05 9.83 7.87
N MET A 99 0.63 8.98 8.72
CA MET A 99 0.38 7.53 8.75
C MET A 99 -0.39 7.06 10.00
N GLY A 100 -0.78 7.98 10.87
CA GLY A 100 -1.52 7.71 12.11
C GLY A 100 -0.71 7.08 13.24
N THR A 101 0.23 6.17 12.96
CA THR A 101 1.08 5.54 13.98
C THR A 101 2.51 5.27 13.51
N PRO A 102 3.50 5.29 14.44
CA PRO A 102 4.88 4.89 14.13
C PRO A 102 4.99 3.42 13.73
N GLY A 103 4.12 2.56 14.29
CA GLY A 103 4.08 1.14 13.97
C GLY A 103 3.66 0.87 12.54
N LEU A 104 2.71 1.65 12.01
CA LEU A 104 2.33 1.57 10.60
C LEU A 104 3.51 1.97 9.70
N ALA A 105 4.17 3.10 9.98
CA ALA A 105 5.33 3.55 9.22
C ALA A 105 6.42 2.47 9.16
N TRP A 106 6.77 1.87 10.30
CA TRP A 106 7.72 0.76 10.37
C TRP A 106 7.31 -0.42 9.51
N HIS A 107 6.06 -0.88 9.62
CA HIS A 107 5.56 -2.01 8.85
C HIS A 107 5.64 -1.75 7.35
N GLN A 108 5.27 -0.53 6.93
CA GLN A 108 5.21 -0.13 5.53
C GLN A 108 6.60 -0.02 4.92
N TRP A 109 7.58 0.51 5.66
CA TRP A 109 8.97 0.44 5.21
C TRP A 109 9.44 -1.01 5.05
N ARG A 110 9.23 -1.86 6.07
CA ARG A 110 9.70 -3.26 6.05
C ARG A 110 9.07 -4.08 4.92
N LYS A 111 7.80 -3.87 4.62
CA LYS A 111 7.07 -4.64 3.61
C LYS A 111 7.28 -4.09 2.20
N HIS A 112 7.19 -2.78 2.03
CA HIS A 112 7.11 -2.13 0.72
C HIS A 112 8.30 -1.21 0.46
N GLY A 113 8.75 -0.45 1.47
CA GLY A 113 9.88 0.47 1.33
C GLY A 113 11.19 -0.21 0.95
N VAL A 114 11.51 -1.35 1.56
CA VAL A 114 12.74 -2.13 1.22
C VAL A 114 12.79 -2.56 -0.24
N CYS A 115 11.63 -2.77 -0.88
CA CYS A 115 11.53 -3.18 -2.29
C CYS A 115 11.79 -2.03 -3.27
N THR A 116 11.87 -0.79 -2.79
CA THR A 116 12.23 0.36 -3.65
C THR A 116 13.74 0.47 -3.88
N GLY A 117 14.55 -0.22 -3.08
CA GLY A 117 16.01 -0.04 -3.06
C GLY A 117 16.47 1.26 -2.38
N LEU A 118 15.55 2.07 -1.84
CA LEU A 118 15.87 3.32 -1.15
C LEU A 118 16.23 3.08 0.32
N SER A 119 17.08 3.96 0.85
CA SER A 119 17.27 4.10 2.29
C SER A 119 15.97 4.50 2.98
N ALA A 120 15.81 4.16 4.26
CA ALA A 120 14.59 4.47 4.99
C ALA A 120 14.22 5.97 5.00
N PRO A 121 15.17 6.92 5.21
CA PRO A 121 14.87 8.35 5.10
C PRO A 121 14.39 8.76 3.71
N ALA A 122 15.02 8.25 2.65
CA ALA A 122 14.64 8.57 1.26
C ALA A 122 13.23 8.03 0.93
N TYR A 123 12.92 6.80 1.35
CA TYR A 123 11.58 6.23 1.18
C TYR A 123 10.49 7.04 1.91
N TYR A 124 10.74 7.49 3.14
CA TYR A 124 9.78 8.33 3.86
C TYR A 124 9.64 9.73 3.28
N ALA A 125 10.72 10.33 2.75
CA ALA A 125 10.64 11.58 2.02
C ALA A 125 9.78 11.42 0.75
N LEU A 126 10.03 10.38 -0.04
CA LEU A 126 9.24 10.07 -1.24
C LEU A 126 7.77 9.79 -0.89
N SER A 127 7.52 9.07 0.21
CA SER A 127 6.17 8.79 0.72
C SER A 127 5.42 10.08 1.07
N ARG A 128 6.10 11.06 1.69
CA ARG A 128 5.53 12.39 1.97
C ARG A 128 5.26 13.19 0.71
N GLU A 129 6.19 13.17 -0.24
CA GLU A 129 6.00 13.85 -1.52
C GLU A 129 4.78 13.29 -2.23
N ALA A 130 4.71 11.96 -2.41
CA ALA A 130 3.59 11.29 -3.05
C ALA A 130 2.26 11.56 -2.33
N TYR A 131 2.25 11.56 -0.99
CA TYR A 131 1.08 11.96 -0.22
C TYR A 131 0.68 13.44 -0.47
N GLY A 132 1.67 14.33 -0.59
CA GLY A 132 1.46 15.75 -0.88
C GLY A 132 0.93 16.03 -2.29
N ARG A 133 1.27 15.19 -3.28
CA ARG A 133 0.78 15.28 -4.67
C ARG A 133 -0.72 15.03 -4.80
N VAL A 134 -1.31 14.29 -3.86
CA VAL A 134 -2.74 13.96 -3.90
C VAL A 134 -3.56 15.00 -3.14
N SER A 135 -4.43 15.72 -3.85
CA SER A 135 -5.43 16.59 -3.26
C SER A 135 -6.60 15.75 -2.72
N ARG A 136 -6.78 15.78 -1.40
CA ARG A 136 -7.86 15.04 -0.72
C ARG A 136 -9.15 15.89 -0.70
N PRO A 137 -10.33 15.36 -1.06
CA PRO A 137 -11.54 16.17 -1.12
C PRO A 137 -11.99 16.67 0.27
N GLU A 138 -11.95 17.99 0.47
CA GLU A 138 -12.33 18.66 1.74
C GLU A 138 -13.79 18.43 2.15
N ILE A 139 -14.67 18.11 1.20
CA ILE A 139 -16.09 17.85 1.48
C ILE A 139 -16.28 16.72 2.51
N PHE A 140 -15.40 15.72 2.51
CA PHE A 140 -15.48 14.59 3.44
C PHE A 140 -15.13 14.98 4.87
N ARG A 141 -14.35 16.04 5.07
CA ARG A 141 -14.02 16.58 6.41
C ARG A 141 -15.20 17.33 7.04
N LYS A 142 -16.21 17.71 6.24
CA LYS A 142 -17.41 18.44 6.68
C LYS A 142 -18.55 17.54 7.15
N LEU A 143 -18.38 16.23 7.10
CA LEU A 143 -19.39 15.30 7.58
C LEU A 143 -19.51 15.39 9.10
N SER A 144 -20.74 15.57 9.59
CA SER A 144 -21.07 15.62 11.02
C SER A 144 -21.70 14.34 11.56
N ARG A 145 -22.05 13.39 10.67
CA ARG A 145 -22.65 12.10 11.02
C ARG A 145 -22.24 11.03 10.01
N THR A 146 -22.30 9.77 10.42
CA THR A 146 -22.09 8.64 9.51
C THR A 146 -23.15 8.64 8.42
N VAL A 147 -22.70 8.45 7.19
CA VAL A 147 -23.57 8.35 6.01
C VAL A 147 -23.32 7.03 5.28
N LYS A 148 -24.26 6.68 4.41
CA LYS A 148 -24.07 5.67 3.38
C LYS A 148 -24.02 6.37 2.03
N LEU A 149 -23.04 6.03 1.21
CA LEU A 149 -22.87 6.61 -0.12
C LEU A 149 -22.38 5.55 -1.13
N PRO A 150 -22.67 5.71 -2.42
CA PRO A 150 -22.05 4.90 -3.46
C PRO A 150 -20.53 5.13 -3.48
N ALA A 151 -19.73 4.07 -3.59
CA ALA A 151 -18.27 4.19 -3.65
C ALA A 151 -17.78 5.10 -4.79
N ARG A 152 -18.49 5.08 -5.93
CA ARG A 152 -18.25 6.01 -7.06
C ARG A 152 -18.30 7.49 -6.67
N VAL A 153 -19.06 7.90 -5.64
CA VAL A 153 -19.11 9.29 -5.19
C VAL A 153 -17.77 9.70 -4.57
N VAL A 154 -17.05 8.75 -3.94
CA VAL A 154 -15.70 9.00 -3.43
C VAL A 154 -14.71 9.17 -4.58
N GLU A 155 -14.78 8.27 -5.56
CA GLU A 155 -13.95 8.32 -6.78
C GLU A 155 -14.15 9.65 -7.54
N GLU A 156 -15.40 10.00 -7.86
CA GLU A 156 -15.78 11.24 -8.54
C GLU A 156 -15.27 12.49 -7.77
N ALA A 157 -15.31 12.47 -6.44
CA ALA A 157 -14.78 13.55 -5.62
C ALA A 157 -13.25 13.66 -5.71
N PHE A 158 -12.53 12.53 -5.75
CA PHE A 158 -11.08 12.52 -5.93
C PHE A 158 -10.67 12.96 -7.34
N LEU A 159 -11.35 12.50 -8.39
CA LEU A 159 -11.13 12.96 -9.76
C LEU A 159 -11.37 14.47 -9.89
N LYS A 160 -12.44 14.98 -9.28
CA LYS A 160 -12.70 16.43 -9.25
C LYS A 160 -11.62 17.23 -8.53
N ALA A 161 -11.01 16.66 -7.48
CA ALA A 161 -9.95 17.32 -6.72
C ALA A 161 -8.57 17.21 -7.40
N ASN A 162 -8.40 16.27 -8.33
CA ASN A 162 -7.13 15.97 -9.01
C ASN A 162 -7.38 15.87 -10.53
N PRO A 163 -7.56 17.00 -11.23
CA PRO A 163 -7.99 17.02 -12.64
C PRO A 163 -6.97 16.42 -13.61
N ASP A 164 -5.72 16.27 -13.20
CA ASP A 164 -4.65 15.63 -13.97
C ASP A 164 -4.67 14.08 -13.88
N MET A 165 -5.58 13.52 -13.07
CA MET A 165 -5.76 12.06 -12.94
C MET A 165 -6.92 11.56 -13.80
N GLU A 166 -6.68 10.49 -14.53
CA GLU A 166 -7.74 9.76 -15.24
C GLU A 166 -8.46 8.78 -14.31
N PRO A 167 -9.70 8.36 -14.65
CA PRO A 167 -10.47 7.39 -13.85
C PRO A 167 -9.68 6.14 -13.49
N ASP A 168 -9.00 5.51 -14.45
CA ASP A 168 -8.23 4.28 -14.23
C ASP A 168 -6.97 4.51 -13.37
N GLY A 169 -6.60 5.75 -13.03
CA GLY A 169 -5.52 6.09 -12.09
C GLY A 169 -5.96 6.12 -10.63
N ILE A 170 -7.26 6.01 -10.35
CA ILE A 170 -7.85 6.07 -9.00
C ILE A 170 -8.71 4.82 -8.79
N THR A 171 -8.60 4.19 -7.63
CA THR A 171 -9.46 3.06 -7.26
C THR A 171 -9.94 3.18 -5.83
N ILE A 172 -11.24 2.97 -5.63
CA ILE A 172 -11.86 2.91 -4.31
C ILE A 172 -11.98 1.47 -3.85
N THR A 173 -11.48 1.16 -2.66
CA THR A 173 -11.66 -0.15 -2.03
C THR A 173 -12.65 -0.08 -0.87
N CYS A 174 -13.37 -1.17 -0.65
CA CYS A 174 -14.27 -1.32 0.47
C CYS A 174 -13.94 -2.58 1.27
N LYS A 175 -14.27 -2.53 2.56
CA LYS A 175 -14.17 -3.68 3.46
C LYS A 175 -15.28 -3.61 4.48
N ALA A 176 -15.94 -4.76 4.72
CA ALA A 176 -17.03 -4.88 5.69
C ALA A 176 -18.13 -3.80 5.52
N GLN A 177 -18.59 -3.60 4.28
CA GLN A 177 -19.63 -2.61 3.92
C GLN A 177 -19.24 -1.13 4.13
N GLN A 178 -17.95 -0.81 4.26
CA GLN A 178 -17.47 0.56 4.44
C GLN A 178 -16.39 0.88 3.40
N ILE A 179 -16.26 2.17 3.05
CA ILE A 179 -15.10 2.66 2.29
C ILE A 179 -13.84 2.40 3.13
N GLN A 180 -12.82 1.81 2.51
CA GLN A 180 -11.57 1.48 3.19
C GLN A 180 -10.44 2.40 2.73
N GLU A 181 -10.13 2.39 1.44
CA GLU A 181 -8.99 3.11 0.88
C GLU A 181 -9.37 3.78 -0.44
N VAL A 182 -8.67 4.87 -0.75
CA VAL A 182 -8.46 5.33 -2.13
C VAL A 182 -7.03 4.97 -2.50
N ARG A 183 -6.83 4.33 -3.65
CA ARG A 183 -5.53 4.00 -4.20
C ARG A 183 -5.31 4.82 -5.45
N ILE A 184 -4.18 5.50 -5.51
CA ILE A 184 -3.79 6.36 -6.63
C ILE A 184 -2.51 5.81 -7.23
N CYS A 185 -2.46 5.64 -8.55
CA CYS A 185 -1.26 5.16 -9.23
C CYS A 185 -0.43 6.31 -9.78
N LEU A 186 0.85 6.27 -9.47
CA LEU A 186 1.83 7.27 -9.90
C LEU A 186 3.02 6.56 -10.54
N SER A 187 3.63 7.19 -11.55
CA SER A 187 4.90 6.76 -12.11
C SER A 187 6.01 6.76 -11.04
N ARG A 188 7.19 6.25 -11.38
CA ARG A 188 8.37 6.33 -10.49
C ARG A 188 8.80 7.77 -10.20
N SER A 189 8.48 8.71 -11.08
CA SER A 189 8.68 10.15 -10.91
C SER A 189 7.51 10.87 -10.24
N LEU A 190 6.50 10.11 -9.78
CA LEU A 190 5.28 10.60 -9.12
C LEU A 190 4.29 11.35 -10.00
N ASP A 191 4.33 11.13 -11.31
CA ASP A 191 3.33 11.64 -12.26
C ASP A 191 2.11 10.72 -12.28
N PRO A 192 0.87 11.23 -12.42
CA PRO A 192 -0.31 10.39 -12.57
C PRO A 192 -0.19 9.39 -13.71
N VAL A 193 -0.53 8.12 -13.45
CA VAL A 193 -0.60 7.06 -14.47
C VAL A 193 -1.80 6.16 -14.22
N PRO A 194 -2.35 5.49 -15.26
CA PRO A 194 -3.32 4.44 -15.05
C PRO A 194 -2.78 3.31 -14.16
N CYS A 195 -3.62 2.79 -13.28
CA CYS A 195 -3.29 1.66 -12.44
C CYS A 195 -3.21 0.35 -13.25
N GLY A 196 -2.41 -0.61 -12.75
CA GLY A 196 -2.40 -1.97 -13.29
C GLY A 196 -3.73 -2.69 -13.01
N ARG A 197 -4.04 -3.72 -13.83
CA ARG A 197 -5.33 -4.45 -13.79
C ARG A 197 -5.70 -5.06 -12.43
N ASP A 198 -4.71 -5.38 -11.60
CA ASP A 198 -4.96 -5.92 -10.26
C ASP A 198 -5.32 -4.83 -9.24
N VAL A 199 -4.93 -3.59 -9.52
CA VAL A 199 -5.23 -2.43 -8.69
C VAL A 199 -6.56 -1.79 -9.12
N VAL A 200 -6.85 -1.68 -10.43
CA VAL A 200 -8.13 -1.17 -10.99
C VAL A 200 -9.29 -2.14 -10.69
N ARG A 201 -9.69 -2.21 -9.43
CA ARG A 201 -10.79 -3.05 -8.96
C ARG A 201 -11.63 -2.27 -7.96
N ASP A 202 -12.53 -1.46 -8.51
CA ASP A 202 -13.38 -0.63 -7.68
C ASP A 202 -14.39 -1.42 -6.87
N CYS A 203 -14.55 -0.96 -5.65
CA CYS A 203 -15.70 -1.24 -4.84
C CYS A 203 -16.97 -0.81 -5.57
N ARG A 204 -17.91 -1.75 -5.72
CA ARG A 204 -19.20 -1.52 -6.40
C ARG A 204 -20.36 -1.25 -5.43
N LEU A 205 -20.07 -1.07 -4.14
CA LEU A 205 -21.11 -0.82 -3.14
C LEU A 205 -21.82 0.50 -3.45
N LYS A 206 -23.15 0.46 -3.37
CA LYS A 206 -24.02 1.62 -3.59
C LYS A 206 -24.36 2.36 -2.28
N ASP A 207 -24.07 1.75 -1.15
CA ASP A 207 -24.44 2.23 0.18
C ASP A 207 -23.33 1.99 1.22
N ALA A 208 -22.07 2.20 0.81
CA ALA A 208 -20.90 2.04 1.67
C ALA A 208 -20.93 3.04 2.83
N LEU A 209 -20.69 2.54 4.05
CA LEU A 209 -20.58 3.36 5.24
C LEU A 209 -19.36 4.28 5.15
N PHE A 210 -19.57 5.53 5.56
CA PHE A 210 -18.54 6.57 5.60
C PHE A 210 -18.71 7.42 6.86
N THR A 211 -17.83 7.18 7.84
CA THR A 211 -17.87 7.75 9.19
C THR A 211 -17.20 9.13 9.20
N PRO A 212 -17.72 10.13 9.94
CA PRO A 212 -17.11 11.46 10.05
C PRO A 212 -15.78 11.42 10.82
N LEU A 213 -15.04 12.53 10.78
CA LEU A 213 -13.83 12.70 11.59
C LEU A 213 -14.14 12.62 13.10
N ARG A 214 -13.10 12.34 13.88
CA ARG A 214 -13.13 12.25 15.36
C ARG A 214 -12.47 13.45 16.02
#